data_AF-A0A8J5FP18-F1
#
_entry.id   AF-A0A8J5FP18-F1
#
_cell.length_a   1.000
_cell.length_b   1.000
_cell.length_c   1.000
_cell.angle_alpha   90.00
_cell.angle_beta   90.00
_cell.angle_gamma   90.00
#
_symmetry.space_group_name_H-M   'P 1'
#
loop_
_entity.id
_entity.type
_entity.pdbx_description
1 polymer ?
#
loop_
_entity_poly.entity_id
_entity_poly.type
_entity_poly.pdbx_seq_one_letter_code
_entity_poly.pdbx_strand_id
1 'polypeptide(L)'
;MEDLTSRVCWQLVKKEGYIAIWQKPFNNLCYMSRNSEVQPQLCDSDDQPNKVWYVSLKACITRLPENGYGANVSSWPARSHEPPQRLQEVDMDAYIARNDIFEAESQYWNEIVEGHVRVFHWEQWKLRNVMDMRAGFGG
;
A
#
# COMPACT_ATOMS: atom_id res chain seq x y z
N MET A 1 22.99 1.15 0.64
CA MET A 1 21.56 0.75 0.52
C MET A 1 21.41 -0.76 0.51
N GLU A 2 22.27 -1.48 -0.22
CA GLU A 2 22.23 -2.95 -0.34
C GLU A 2 22.30 -3.69 1.01
N ASP A 3 23.14 -3.24 1.96
CA ASP A 3 23.21 -3.78 3.33
C ASP A 3 21.87 -3.73 4.07
N LEU A 4 21.24 -2.55 4.13
CA LEU A 4 19.94 -2.40 4.80
C LEU A 4 18.87 -3.23 4.11
N THR A 5 18.81 -3.21 2.77
CA THR A 5 17.83 -4.01 2.02
C THR A 5 18.02 -5.51 2.26
N SER A 6 19.27 -5.97 2.34
CA SER A 6 19.58 -7.37 2.68
C SER A 6 19.12 -7.72 4.10
N ARG A 7 19.40 -6.85 5.09
CA ARG A 7 18.90 -7.03 6.47
C ARG A 7 17.38 -7.07 6.55
N VAL A 8 16.68 -6.27 5.75
CA VAL A 8 15.20 -6.32 5.66
C VAL A 8 14.67 -7.36 4.67
N CYS A 9 15.49 -8.36 4.28
CA CYS A 9 15.11 -9.47 3.40
C CYS A 9 14.67 -9.08 1.98
N TRP A 10 15.03 -7.89 1.52
CA TRP A 10 14.72 -7.46 0.16
C TRP A 10 15.82 -7.92 -0.80
N GLN A 11 15.41 -8.47 -1.93
CA GLN A 11 16.32 -8.95 -2.96
C GLN A 11 16.40 -7.93 -4.10
N LEU A 12 17.62 -7.62 -4.55
CA LEU A 12 17.82 -6.75 -5.70
C LEU A 12 17.41 -7.49 -6.98
N VAL A 13 16.38 -7.00 -7.67
CA VAL A 13 15.85 -7.59 -8.91
C VAL A 13 16.56 -7.04 -10.14
N LYS A 14 16.72 -5.71 -10.20
CA LYS A 14 17.35 -5.03 -11.32
C LYS A 14 17.97 -3.72 -10.86
N LYS A 15 19.10 -3.37 -11.47
CA LYS A 15 19.77 -2.08 -11.27
C LYS A 15 20.23 -1.56 -12.63
N GLU A 16 19.79 -0.37 -12.99
CA GLU A 16 20.09 0.28 -14.27
C GLU A 16 20.34 1.77 -14.04
N GLY A 17 21.59 2.20 -14.26
CA GLY A 17 22.03 3.56 -13.92
C GLY A 17 21.78 3.88 -12.43
N TYR A 18 20.94 4.88 -12.18
CA TYR A 18 20.57 5.34 -10.84
C TYR A 18 19.27 4.72 -10.30
N ILE A 19 18.65 3.81 -11.06
CA ILE A 19 17.40 3.15 -10.66
C ILE A 19 17.72 1.73 -10.18
N ALA A 20 17.20 1.36 -9.02
CA ALA A 20 17.28 0.02 -8.48
C ALA A 20 15.91 -0.44 -8.01
N ILE A 21 15.60 -1.70 -8.30
CA ILE A 21 14.33 -2.34 -7.99
C ILE A 21 14.61 -3.49 -7.03
N TRP A 22 13.95 -3.47 -5.88
CA TRP A 22 14.02 -4.54 -4.89
C TRP A 22 12.67 -5.23 -4.76
N GLN A 23 12.71 -6.54 -4.51
CA GLN A 23 11.54 -7.37 -4.25
C GLN A 23 11.51 -7.73 -2.77
N LYS A 24 10.34 -7.52 -2.15
CA LYS A 24 10.03 -7.98 -0.80
C LYS A 24 9.91 -9.50 -0.78
N PRO A 25 10.16 -10.18 0.35
CA PRO A 25 9.94 -11.61 0.44
C PRO A 25 8.45 -11.95 0.23
N PHE A 26 8.17 -13.16 -0.24
CA PHE A 26 6.79 -13.65 -0.45
C PHE A 26 6.15 -14.20 0.82
N ASN A 27 6.94 -14.50 1.84
CA ASN A 27 6.50 -15.07 3.11
C ASN A 27 7.41 -14.60 4.26
N ASN A 28 7.01 -14.91 5.49
CA ASN A 28 7.72 -14.48 6.69
C ASN A 28 8.99 -15.30 7.01
N LEU A 29 9.36 -16.32 6.21
CA LEU A 29 10.47 -17.24 6.54
C LEU A 29 11.79 -16.49 6.74
N CYS A 30 12.12 -15.54 5.85
CA CYS A 30 13.34 -14.75 6.00
C CYS A 30 13.30 -13.82 7.22
N TYR A 31 12.13 -13.25 7.55
CA TYR A 31 12.02 -12.41 8.73
C TYR A 31 12.19 -13.20 10.03
N MET A 32 11.66 -14.43 10.08
CA MET A 32 11.76 -15.31 11.24
C MET A 32 13.14 -15.95 11.42
N SER A 33 13.92 -16.11 10.35
CA SER A 33 15.27 -16.69 10.42
C SER A 33 16.36 -15.69 10.82
N ARG A 34 16.03 -14.41 10.97
CA ARG A 34 16.99 -13.38 11.35
C ARG A 34 17.39 -13.48 12.82
N ASN A 35 18.65 -13.17 13.08
CA ASN A 35 19.14 -12.97 14.44
C ASN A 35 18.46 -11.73 15.07
N SER A 36 18.06 -11.83 16.34
CA SER A 36 17.38 -10.78 17.12
C SER A 36 18.19 -9.49 17.28
N GLU A 37 19.51 -9.56 17.12
CA GLU A 37 20.42 -8.41 17.15
C GLU A 37 20.38 -7.58 15.85
N VAL A 38 19.83 -8.13 14.77
CA VAL A 38 19.78 -7.44 13.47
C VAL A 38 18.70 -6.38 13.48
N GLN A 39 19.10 -5.12 13.30
CA GLN A 39 18.18 -3.99 13.11
C GLN A 39 17.77 -3.83 11.64
N PRO A 40 16.56 -3.30 11.34
CA PRO A 40 15.45 -3.05 12.29
C PRO A 40 14.77 -4.35 12.73
N GLN A 41 14.37 -4.44 14.00
CA GLN A 41 13.68 -5.61 14.55
C GLN A 41 12.28 -5.81 13.94
N LEU A 42 11.66 -6.97 14.20
CA LEU A 42 10.25 -7.17 13.89
C LEU A 42 9.37 -6.29 14.80
N CYS A 43 8.25 -5.81 14.28
CA CYS A 43 7.25 -5.11 15.09
C CYS A 43 6.59 -6.06 16.09
N ASP A 44 6.04 -5.50 17.17
CA ASP A 44 5.35 -6.27 18.20
C ASP A 44 4.09 -6.95 17.63
N SER A 45 3.64 -8.05 18.24
CA SER A 45 2.44 -8.78 17.78
C SER A 45 1.16 -7.94 17.82
N ASP A 46 1.16 -6.96 18.69
CA ASP A 46 0.07 -6.07 19.05
C ASP A 46 0.08 -4.79 18.20
N ASP A 47 1.12 -4.60 17.38
CA ASP A 47 1.15 -3.55 16.37
C ASP A 47 0.14 -3.85 15.25
N GLN A 48 -0.79 -2.91 15.06
CA GLN A 48 -1.81 -3.04 14.04
C GLN A 48 -1.28 -2.54 12.69
N PRO A 49 -1.02 -3.43 11.72
CA PRO A 49 -0.40 -3.07 10.45
C PRO A 49 -1.31 -2.21 9.55
N ASN A 50 -2.60 -2.16 9.87
CA ASN A 50 -3.62 -1.41 9.14
C ASN A 50 -3.94 -0.04 9.78
N LYS A 51 -3.32 0.31 10.92
CA LYS A 51 -3.41 1.67 11.46
C LYS A 51 -2.38 2.54 10.74
N VAL A 52 -2.85 3.35 9.80
CA VAL A 52 -1.98 4.20 8.95
C VAL A 52 -2.03 5.68 9.37
N TRP A 53 -3.13 6.11 9.98
CA TRP A 53 -3.36 7.50 10.39
C TRP A 53 -3.20 7.68 11.90
N TYR A 54 -2.72 8.84 12.31
CA TYR A 54 -2.56 9.25 13.71
C TYR A 54 -1.75 8.28 14.59
N VAL A 55 -0.84 7.51 13.96
CA VAL A 55 0.11 6.63 14.65
C VAL A 55 1.54 7.08 14.38
N SER A 56 2.41 6.93 15.38
CA SER A 56 3.84 7.23 15.22
C SER A 56 4.53 6.15 14.37
N LEU A 57 5.40 6.58 13.46
CA LEU A 57 6.25 5.67 12.70
C LEU A 57 7.19 4.91 13.66
N LYS A 58 7.32 3.60 13.43
CA LYS A 58 8.21 2.72 14.18
C LYS A 58 9.32 2.19 13.27
N ALA A 59 10.54 2.12 13.80
CA ALA A 59 11.69 1.56 13.10
C ALA A 59 11.73 0.02 13.20
N CYS A 60 10.66 -0.65 12.74
CA CYS A 60 10.49 -2.10 12.80
C CYS A 60 9.93 -2.64 11.48
N ILE A 61 9.97 -3.97 11.32
CA ILE A 61 9.45 -4.68 10.16
C ILE A 61 8.14 -5.34 10.54
N THR A 62 7.08 -4.94 9.84
CA THR A 62 5.79 -5.59 9.92
C THR A 62 5.81 -6.92 9.18
N ARG A 63 5.30 -7.97 9.82
CA ARG A 63 5.14 -9.28 9.18
C ARG A 63 4.16 -9.20 8.02
N LEU A 64 4.36 -10.04 7.01
CA LEU A 64 3.41 -10.20 5.92
C LEU A 64 2.16 -10.91 6.45
N PRO A 65 0.97 -10.56 5.94
CA PRO A 65 -0.26 -11.24 6.32
C PRO A 65 -0.24 -12.69 5.85
N GLU A 66 -0.69 -13.61 6.71
CA GLU A 66 -0.68 -15.06 6.44
C GLU A 66 -2.00 -15.59 5.86
N ASN A 67 -3.01 -14.73 5.76
CA ASN A 67 -4.33 -15.06 5.20
C ASN A 67 -4.36 -15.11 3.66
N GLY A 68 -3.23 -14.86 3.00
CA GLY A 68 -3.12 -14.89 1.54
C GLY A 68 -3.67 -13.66 0.83
N TYR A 69 -4.08 -12.61 1.55
CA TYR A 69 -4.54 -11.37 0.93
C TYR A 69 -3.43 -10.73 0.09
N GLY A 70 -3.74 -10.46 -1.17
CA GLY A 70 -2.78 -9.90 -2.14
C GLY A 70 -1.94 -10.93 -2.88
N ALA A 71 -2.11 -12.24 -2.61
CA ALA A 71 -1.46 -13.29 -3.39
C ALA A 71 -2.12 -13.50 -4.76
N ASN A 72 -3.45 -13.38 -4.83
CA ASN A 72 -4.20 -13.41 -6.08
C ASN A 72 -4.80 -12.02 -6.34
N VAL A 73 -4.30 -11.38 -7.39
CA VAL A 73 -4.64 -10.01 -7.77
C VAL A 73 -4.84 -9.97 -9.27
N SER A 74 -5.86 -9.24 -9.72
CA SER A 74 -6.14 -9.04 -11.14
C SER A 74 -4.96 -8.44 -11.89
N SER A 75 -4.96 -8.59 -13.22
CA SER A 75 -3.95 -7.98 -14.06
C SER A 75 -4.08 -6.45 -14.06
N TRP A 76 -2.97 -5.77 -14.34
CA TRP A 76 -3.02 -4.36 -14.66
C TRP A 76 -3.71 -4.19 -16.03
N PRO A 77 -4.60 -3.21 -16.25
CA PRO A 77 -4.94 -2.08 -15.36
C PRO A 77 -6.12 -2.31 -14.41
N ALA A 78 -6.88 -3.40 -14.56
CA ALA A 78 -8.09 -3.67 -13.77
C ALA A 78 -7.84 -3.60 -12.25
N ARG A 79 -6.68 -4.09 -11.79
CA ARG A 79 -6.21 -4.01 -10.40
C ARG A 79 -6.31 -2.63 -9.74
N SER A 80 -6.23 -1.55 -10.52
CA SER A 80 -6.30 -0.18 -10.00
C SER A 80 -7.70 0.22 -9.54
N HIS A 81 -8.73 -0.48 -10.03
CA HIS A 81 -10.13 -0.15 -9.78
C HIS A 81 -10.85 -1.21 -8.93
N GLU A 82 -10.20 -2.34 -8.65
CA GLU A 82 -10.78 -3.42 -7.85
C GLU A 82 -10.54 -3.19 -6.35
N PRO A 83 -11.57 -3.44 -5.49
CA PRO A 83 -11.39 -3.40 -4.05
C PRO A 83 -10.31 -4.40 -3.59
N PRO A 84 -9.25 -3.95 -2.89
CA PRO A 84 -8.21 -4.86 -2.44
C PRO A 84 -8.73 -5.76 -1.31
N GLN A 85 -8.36 -7.05 -1.32
CA GLN A 85 -8.76 -8.00 -0.26
C GLN A 85 -8.38 -7.52 1.15
N ARG A 86 -7.28 -6.78 1.29
CA ARG A 86 -6.82 -6.19 2.55
C ARG A 86 -7.83 -5.20 3.16
N LEU A 87 -8.76 -4.66 2.37
CA LEU A 87 -9.84 -3.81 2.86
C LEU A 87 -10.70 -4.51 3.92
N GLN A 88 -10.79 -5.84 3.88
CA GLN A 88 -11.57 -6.63 4.85
C GLN A 88 -10.99 -6.62 6.27
N GLU A 89 -9.72 -6.27 6.43
CA GLU A 89 -9.07 -6.16 7.73
C GLU A 89 -9.09 -4.74 8.30
N VAL A 90 -9.59 -3.77 7.54
CA VAL A 90 -9.65 -2.38 8.00
C VAL A 90 -10.81 -2.24 8.97
N ASP A 91 -10.54 -1.65 10.12
CA ASP A 91 -11.57 -1.40 11.14
C ASP A 91 -12.47 -0.24 10.69
N MET A 92 -13.71 -0.57 10.32
CA MET A 92 -14.69 0.35 9.74
C MET A 92 -16.10 -0.07 10.14
N ASP A 93 -16.96 0.91 10.42
CA ASP A 93 -18.35 0.65 10.84
C ASP A 93 -19.15 -0.15 9.79
N ALA A 94 -18.84 0.02 8.50
CA ALA A 94 -19.54 -0.62 7.40
C ALA A 94 -18.92 -1.96 6.96
N TYR A 95 -18.78 -2.90 7.90
CA TYR A 95 -18.09 -4.19 7.70
C TYR A 95 -18.59 -5.00 6.48
N ILE A 96 -19.89 -5.06 6.24
CA ILE A 96 -20.49 -5.89 5.19
C ILE A 96 -20.36 -5.23 3.81
N ALA A 97 -20.46 -3.90 3.76
CA ALA A 97 -20.55 -3.13 2.52
C ALA A 97 -19.22 -2.50 2.09
N ARG A 98 -18.07 -2.98 2.60
CA ARG A 98 -16.77 -2.34 2.36
C ARG A 98 -16.42 -2.23 0.87
N ASN A 99 -16.66 -3.30 0.12
CA ASN A 99 -16.39 -3.31 -1.31
C ASN A 99 -17.32 -2.34 -2.04
N ASP A 100 -18.61 -2.39 -1.73
CA ASP A 100 -19.62 -1.50 -2.33
C ASP A 100 -19.31 -0.02 -2.05
N ILE A 101 -18.84 0.29 -0.84
CA ILE A 101 -18.45 1.65 -0.46
C ILE A 101 -17.18 2.07 -1.19
N PHE A 102 -16.18 1.19 -1.33
CA PHE A 102 -14.98 1.48 -2.12
C PHE A 102 -15.34 1.79 -3.58
N GLU A 103 -16.22 0.99 -4.18
CA GLU A 103 -16.67 1.19 -5.56
C GLU A 103 -17.45 2.51 -5.71
N ALA A 104 -18.36 2.81 -4.77
CA ALA A 104 -19.11 4.06 -4.75
C ALA A 104 -18.19 5.28 -4.57
N GLU A 105 -17.20 5.21 -3.67
CA GLU A 105 -16.24 6.31 -3.46
C GLU A 105 -15.35 6.51 -4.69
N SER A 106 -14.90 5.43 -5.33
CA SER A 106 -14.12 5.48 -6.57
C SER A 106 -14.90 6.15 -7.70
N GLN A 107 -16.18 5.80 -7.88
CA GLN A 107 -17.06 6.45 -8.86
C GLN A 107 -17.25 7.94 -8.54
N TYR A 108 -17.54 8.26 -7.28
CA TYR A 108 -17.69 9.65 -6.83
C TYR A 108 -16.43 10.48 -7.10
N TRP A 109 -15.24 9.98 -6.77
CA TRP A 109 -13.98 10.69 -7.04
C TRP A 109 -13.70 10.86 -8.53
N ASN A 110 -14.04 9.88 -9.37
CA ASN A 110 -13.91 10.03 -10.82
C ASN A 110 -14.75 11.21 -11.34
N GLU A 111 -16.00 11.34 -10.88
CA GLU A 111 -16.87 12.47 -11.25
C GLU A 111 -16.33 13.81 -10.73
N ILE A 112 -15.85 13.84 -9.49
CA ILE A 112 -15.27 15.05 -8.88
C ILE A 112 -14.02 15.49 -9.64
N VAL A 113 -13.10 14.57 -9.93
CA VAL A 113 -11.86 14.85 -10.66
C VAL A 113 -12.19 15.35 -12.07
N GLU A 114 -13.12 14.71 -12.78
CA GLU A 114 -13.57 15.17 -14.09
C GLU A 114 -14.13 16.60 -14.03
N GLY A 115 -14.94 16.89 -13.02
CA GLY A 115 -15.48 18.23 -12.75
C GLY A 115 -14.38 19.27 -12.56
N HIS A 116 -13.36 18.98 -11.75
CA HIS A 116 -12.23 19.88 -11.52
C HIS A 116 -11.41 20.09 -12.79
N VAL A 117 -11.10 19.01 -13.50
CA VAL A 117 -10.35 19.06 -14.76
C VAL A 117 -11.04 19.98 -15.76
N ARG A 118 -12.37 19.88 -15.87
CA ARG A 118 -13.19 20.71 -16.76
C ARG A 118 -13.26 22.18 -16.31
N VAL A 119 -13.62 22.43 -15.04
CA VAL A 119 -13.85 23.80 -14.52
C VAL A 119 -12.57 24.63 -14.48
N PHE A 120 -11.46 24.01 -14.10
CA PHE A 120 -10.17 24.70 -13.98
C PHE A 120 -9.30 24.56 -15.23
N HIS A 121 -9.81 23.92 -16.29
CA HIS A 121 -9.08 23.66 -17.54
C HIS A 121 -7.72 23.00 -17.30
N TRP A 122 -7.64 22.07 -16.35
CA TRP A 122 -6.39 21.40 -15.96
C TRP A 122 -5.78 20.57 -17.10
N GLU A 123 -6.56 20.21 -18.12
CA GLU A 123 -6.03 19.55 -19.33
C GLU A 123 -4.94 20.38 -20.02
N GLN A 124 -4.96 21.70 -19.88
CA GLN A 124 -3.94 22.59 -20.43
C GLN A 124 -2.65 22.59 -19.60
N TRP A 125 -2.69 22.03 -18.40
CA TRP A 125 -1.60 22.04 -17.43
C TRP A 125 -0.89 20.69 -17.45
N LYS A 126 0.43 20.69 -17.30
CA LYS A 126 1.23 19.45 -17.24
C LYS A 126 1.23 18.84 -15.83
N LEU A 127 0.05 18.68 -15.24
CA LEU A 127 -0.13 18.02 -13.96
C LEU A 127 0.09 16.51 -14.13
N ARG A 128 0.90 15.92 -13.25
CA ARG A 128 1.23 14.48 -13.28
C ARG A 128 0.60 13.69 -12.15
N ASN A 129 0.45 14.31 -10.98
CA ASN A 129 -0.17 13.69 -9.81
C ASN A 129 -0.94 14.77 -9.03
N VAL A 130 -2.14 14.44 -8.58
CA VAL A 130 -2.94 15.19 -7.62
C VAL A 130 -3.31 14.19 -6.53
N MET A 131 -3.28 14.61 -5.27
CA MET A 131 -3.62 13.75 -4.14
C MET A 131 -4.48 14.55 -3.17
N ASP A 132 -5.68 14.05 -2.88
CA ASP A 132 -6.48 14.60 -1.78
C ASP A 132 -6.08 13.93 -0.46
N MET A 133 -5.52 14.72 0.45
CA MET A 133 -5.12 14.27 1.79
C MET A 133 -6.31 14.00 2.73
N ARG A 134 -7.55 14.28 2.29
CA ARG A 134 -8.80 14.01 3.00
C ARG A 134 -9.62 12.88 2.36
N ALA A 135 -9.12 12.26 1.30
CA ALA A 135 -9.82 11.13 0.70
C ALA A 135 -9.95 9.94 1.69
N GLY A 136 -11.07 9.22 1.62
CA GLY A 136 -11.35 8.09 2.51
C GLY A 136 -10.62 6.83 2.05
N PHE A 137 -11.09 6.25 0.95
CA PHE A 137 -10.54 5.02 0.35
C PHE A 137 -9.53 5.25 -0.77
N GLY A 138 -9.45 6.46 -1.31
CA GLY A 138 -8.48 6.80 -2.34
C GLY A 138 -8.59 8.26 -2.77
N GLY A 139 -7.46 8.94 -2.78
CA GLY A 139 -7.28 10.27 -3.38
C GLY A 139 -6.13 10.24 -4.36
#